data_AF-A0A4R5DED9-F1
#
_entry.id   AF-A0A4R5DED9-F1
#
_cell.length_a   1.000
_cell.length_b   1.000
_cell.length_c   1.000
_cell.angle_alpha   90.00
_cell.angle_beta   90.00
_cell.angle_gamma   90.00
#
_symmetry.space_group_name_H-M   'P 1'
#
loop_
_entity.id
_entity.type
_entity.pdbx_description
1 polymer ?
#
loop_
_entity_poly.entity_id
_entity_poly.type
_entity_poly.pdbx_seq_one_letter_code
_entity_poly.pdbx_strand_id
1 'polypeptide(L)'
;MALNINPVLDINYLDQVYGDDASIIHLIFDAFLSDSLPRWHTLKTAIDNEDLTEAASIIHGLKPSFTMAGLTWLRPKVEDLERAIKSNADTSFLQESYKYLSDQLNPVLPILKTESERLAQI
;
A
#
# COMPACT_ATOMS: atom_id res chain seq x y z
N MET A 1 22.17 -8.90 -12.52
CA MET A 1 21.27 -10.05 -12.83
C MET A 1 19.88 -9.56 -12.52
N ALA A 2 18.90 -9.76 -13.39
CA ALA A 2 17.54 -9.30 -13.11
C ALA A 2 17.01 -9.93 -11.82
N LEU A 3 16.43 -9.12 -10.94
CA LEU A 3 15.82 -9.59 -9.69
C LEU A 3 14.56 -10.39 -10.02
N ASN A 4 14.47 -11.62 -9.52
CA ASN A 4 13.27 -12.44 -9.68
C ASN A 4 12.27 -12.14 -8.55
N ILE A 5 11.51 -11.05 -8.73
CA ILE A 5 10.49 -10.59 -7.78
C ILE A 5 9.14 -11.24 -8.08
N ASN A 6 8.34 -11.51 -7.05
CA ASN A 6 6.99 -12.06 -7.21
C ASN A 6 6.11 -11.24 -8.17
N PRO A 7 5.47 -11.89 -9.18
CA PRO A 7 4.70 -11.20 -10.23
C PRO A 7 3.36 -10.61 -9.78
N VAL A 8 2.94 -10.80 -8.52
CA VAL A 8 1.81 -10.05 -7.95
C VAL A 8 2.13 -8.55 -7.83
N LEU A 9 3.42 -8.22 -7.77
CA LEU A 9 3.93 -6.85 -7.79
C LEU A 9 4.19 -6.43 -9.23
N ASP A 10 4.11 -5.13 -9.48
CA ASP A 10 4.42 -4.55 -10.79
C ASP A 10 5.93 -4.52 -11.01
N ILE A 11 6.45 -5.65 -11.52
CA ILE A 11 7.88 -5.83 -11.81
C ILE A 11 8.36 -4.78 -12.82
N ASN A 12 7.54 -4.42 -13.81
CA ASN A 12 7.92 -3.43 -14.82
C ASN A 12 8.10 -2.06 -14.18
N TYR A 13 7.21 -1.66 -13.28
CA TYR A 13 7.36 -0.42 -12.53
C TYR A 13 8.61 -0.45 -11.63
N LEU A 14 8.81 -1.53 -10.88
CA LEU A 14 9.96 -1.65 -9.97
C LEU A 14 11.29 -1.59 -10.73
N ASP A 15 11.41 -2.31 -11.86
CA ASP A 15 12.60 -2.27 -12.73
C ASP A 15 12.78 -0.90 -13.37
N GLN A 16 11.70 -0.25 -13.82
CA GLN A 16 11.77 1.10 -14.40
C GLN A 16 12.27 2.15 -13.40
N VAL A 17 11.87 2.05 -12.13
CA VAL A 17 12.16 3.08 -11.11
C VAL A 17 13.45 2.78 -10.35
N TYR A 18 13.71 1.50 -10.04
CA TYR A 18 14.80 1.07 -9.16
C TYR A 18 15.84 0.19 -9.87
N GLY A 19 15.55 -0.28 -11.09
CA GLY A 19 16.41 -1.22 -11.81
C GLY A 19 16.59 -2.54 -11.06
N ASP A 20 17.83 -3.03 -11.05
CA ASP A 20 18.23 -4.23 -10.31
C ASP A 20 18.83 -3.93 -8.93
N ASP A 21 18.57 -2.74 -8.37
CA ASP A 21 19.03 -2.36 -7.02
C ASP A 21 18.19 -3.03 -5.92
N ALA A 22 18.64 -4.21 -5.52
CA ALA A 22 18.01 -5.00 -4.46
C ALA A 22 17.93 -4.25 -3.12
N SER A 23 18.93 -3.41 -2.82
CA SER A 23 18.98 -2.65 -1.57
C SER A 23 17.89 -1.59 -1.53
N ILE A 24 17.67 -0.87 -2.63
CA ILE A 24 16.60 0.12 -2.72
C ILE A 24 15.23 -0.55 -2.63
N ILE A 25 15.00 -1.63 -3.38
CA ILE A 25 13.70 -2.32 -3.38
C ILE A 25 13.40 -2.91 -1.99
N HIS A 26 14.39 -3.49 -1.32
CA HIS A 26 14.28 -3.93 0.06
C HIS A 26 13.84 -2.78 0.98
N LEU A 27 14.52 -1.62 0.94
CA LEU A 27 14.16 -0.47 1.77
C LEU A 27 12.72 0.00 1.53
N ILE A 28 12.25 -0.03 0.28
CA ILE A 28 10.89 0.36 -0.07
C ILE A 28 9.86 -0.64 0.50
N PHE A 29 10.12 -1.95 0.38
CA PHE A 29 9.22 -2.96 0.95
C PHE A 29 9.22 -2.93 2.46
N ASP A 30 10.39 -2.76 3.09
CA ASP A 30 10.50 -2.62 4.54
C ASP A 30 9.73 -1.38 5.03
N ALA A 31 9.95 -0.20 4.44
CA ALA A 31 9.22 1.03 4.79
C ALA A 31 7.70 0.90 4.55
N PHE A 32 7.27 0.15 3.54
CA PHE A 32 5.84 -0.12 3.36
C PHE A 32 5.28 -0.93 4.54
N LEU A 33 6.00 -1.98 4.98
CA LEU A 33 5.56 -2.86 6.06
C LEU A 33 5.67 -2.21 7.44
N SER A 34 6.73 -1.43 7.70
CA SER A 34 7.03 -0.83 9.00
C SER A 34 6.33 0.51 9.23
N ASP A 35 6.11 1.30 8.17
CA ASP A 35 5.51 2.64 8.30
C ASP A 35 4.13 2.74 7.64
N SER A 36 3.98 2.25 6.40
CA SER A 36 2.72 2.45 5.65
C SER A 36 1.61 1.54 6.15
N LEU A 37 1.90 0.27 6.47
CA LEU A 37 0.91 -0.68 6.94
C LEU A 37 0.29 -0.26 8.30
N PRO A 38 1.05 0.17 9.32
CA PRO A 38 0.45 0.72 10.54
C PRO A 38 -0.46 1.91 10.29
N ARG A 39 -0.05 2.84 9.41
CA ARG A 39 -0.88 3.98 9.01
C ARG A 39 -2.15 3.53 8.28
N TRP A 40 -2.08 2.48 7.46
CA TRP A 40 -3.26 1.87 6.84
C TRP A 40 -4.22 1.29 7.89
N HIS A 41 -3.74 0.78 9.01
CA HIS A 41 -4.61 0.37 10.11
C HIS A 41 -5.20 1.57 10.87
N THR A 42 -4.42 2.64 11.07
CA THR A 42 -4.93 3.90 11.66
C THR A 42 -6.04 4.53 10.81
N LEU A 43 -5.97 4.41 9.48
CA LEU A 43 -7.04 4.84 8.58
C LEU A 43 -8.38 4.18 8.94
N LYS A 44 -8.38 2.88 9.27
CA LYS A 44 -9.59 2.18 9.71
C LYS A 44 -10.19 2.86 10.94
N THR A 45 -9.36 3.13 11.95
CA THR A 45 -9.78 3.77 13.19
C THR A 45 -10.34 5.16 12.94
N ALA A 46 -9.73 5.95 12.04
CA ALA A 46 -10.26 7.26 11.67
C ALA A 46 -11.63 7.16 10.98
N ILE A 47 -11.81 6.20 10.06
CA ILE A 47 -13.12 5.92 9.43
C ILE A 47 -14.15 5.48 10.47
N ASP A 48 -13.81 4.54 11.35
CA ASP A 48 -14.71 4.00 12.38
C ASP A 48 -15.17 5.08 13.37
N ASN A 49 -14.32 6.09 13.64
CA ASN A 49 -14.63 7.22 14.51
C ASN A 49 -15.26 8.40 13.78
N GLU A 50 -15.56 8.27 12.47
CA GLU A 50 -16.09 9.33 11.61
C GLU A 50 -15.17 10.57 11.52
N ASP A 51 -13.88 10.42 11.83
CA ASP A 51 -12.88 11.48 11.67
C ASP A 51 -12.40 11.53 10.21
N LEU A 52 -13.27 12.05 9.33
CA LEU A 52 -13.01 12.10 7.90
C LEU A 52 -11.85 13.04 7.53
N THR A 53 -11.55 14.02 8.39
CA THR A 53 -10.40 14.92 8.17
C THR A 53 -9.10 14.16 8.38
N GLU A 54 -8.98 13.40 9.47
CA GLU A 54 -7.81 12.56 9.71
C GLU A 54 -7.72 11.42 8.68
N ALA A 55 -8.85 10.77 8.36
CA ALA A 55 -8.89 9.72 7.35
C ALA A 55 -8.39 10.22 5.98
N ALA A 56 -8.80 11.43 5.56
CA ALA A 56 -8.36 12.05 4.32
C ALA A 56 -6.85 12.35 4.35
N SER A 57 -6.31 12.83 5.48
CA SER A 57 -4.89 13.09 5.67
C SER A 57 -4.05 11.81 5.57
N ILE A 58 -4.47 10.76 6.28
CA ILE A 58 -3.78 9.47 6.31
C ILE A 58 -3.72 8.87 4.91
N ILE A 59 -4.87 8.71 4.25
CA ILE A 59 -4.92 8.06 2.94
C ILE A 59 -4.20 8.88 1.87
N HIS A 60 -4.24 10.20 1.95
CA HIS A 60 -3.50 11.08 1.04
C HIS A 60 -2.00 10.79 1.07
N GLY A 61 -1.43 10.66 2.27
CA GLY A 61 -0.02 10.35 2.47
C GLY A 61 0.35 8.87 2.30
N LEU A 62 -0.62 7.96 2.18
CA LEU A 62 -0.36 6.53 1.93
C LEU A 62 -0.29 6.19 0.45
N LYS A 63 -1.07 6.88 -0.38
CA LYS A 63 -1.07 6.72 -1.84
C LYS A 63 0.30 6.41 -2.46
N PRO A 64 1.35 7.25 -2.29
CA PRO A 64 2.63 7.01 -2.95
C PRO A 64 3.26 5.67 -2.57
N SER A 65 3.09 5.20 -1.33
CA SER A 65 3.74 3.96 -0.88
C SER A 65 3.19 2.72 -1.57
N PHE A 66 1.89 2.69 -1.93
CA PHE A 66 1.34 1.61 -2.76
C PHE A 66 2.03 1.53 -4.11
N THR A 67 2.22 2.66 -4.78
CA THR A 67 2.90 2.68 -6.08
C THR A 67 4.36 2.26 -5.94
N MET A 68 5.08 2.85 -4.98
CA MET A 68 6.50 2.55 -4.73
C MET A 68 6.74 1.08 -4.42
N ALA A 69 5.86 0.44 -3.64
CA ALA A 69 5.95 -0.99 -3.32
C ALA A 69 5.52 -1.93 -4.47
N GLY A 70 5.25 -1.41 -5.67
CA GLY A 70 4.80 -2.22 -6.81
C GLY A 70 3.33 -2.64 -6.75
N LEU A 71 2.52 -2.04 -5.87
CA LEU A 71 1.08 -2.28 -5.77
C LEU A 71 0.29 -1.31 -6.70
N THR A 72 0.81 -1.09 -7.90
CA THR A 72 0.25 -0.13 -8.87
C THR A 72 -1.20 -0.44 -9.24
N TRP A 73 -1.59 -1.72 -9.24
CA TRP A 73 -2.95 -2.18 -9.49
C TRP A 73 -3.93 -1.85 -8.35
N LEU A 74 -3.44 -1.70 -7.12
CA LEU A 74 -4.26 -1.35 -5.95
C LEU A 74 -4.40 0.17 -5.79
N ARG A 75 -3.40 0.93 -6.26
CA ARG A 75 -3.33 2.39 -6.15
C ARG A 75 -4.60 3.12 -6.63
N PRO A 76 -5.19 2.85 -7.81
CA PRO A 76 -6.42 3.53 -8.24
C PRO A 76 -7.58 3.36 -7.27
N LYS A 77 -7.72 2.17 -6.67
CA LYS A 77 -8.80 1.91 -5.72
C LYS A 77 -8.57 2.64 -4.38
N VAL A 78 -7.31 2.82 -3.98
CA VAL A 78 -6.95 3.67 -2.83
C VAL A 78 -7.30 5.15 -3.10
N GLU A 79 -7.11 5.62 -4.34
CA GLU A 79 -7.52 6.98 -4.74
C GLU A 79 -9.04 7.15 -4.73
N ASP A 80 -9.79 6.11 -5.11
CA ASP A 80 -11.25 6.14 -5.04
C ASP A 80 -11.76 6.17 -3.60
N LEU A 81 -11.13 5.44 -2.67
CA LEU A 81 -11.43 5.55 -1.24
C LEU A 81 -11.12 6.97 -0.73
N GLU A 82 -10.01 7.58 -1.11
CA GLU A 82 -9.70 8.98 -0.75
C GLU A 82 -10.78 9.93 -1.24
N ARG A 83 -11.24 9.75 -2.49
CA ARG A 83 -12.30 10.56 -3.09
C ARG A 83 -13.62 10.40 -2.33
N ALA A 84 -13.96 9.17 -1.93
CA ALA A 84 -15.16 8.89 -1.14
C ALA A 84 -15.10 9.56 0.24
N ILE A 85 -13.97 9.47 0.94
CA ILE A 85 -13.73 10.16 2.22
C ILE A 85 -13.91 11.68 2.05
N LYS A 86 -13.26 12.27 1.04
CA LYS A 86 -13.34 13.71 0.74
C LYS A 86 -14.74 14.19 0.33
N SER A 87 -15.58 13.28 -0.15
CA SER A 87 -16.95 13.58 -0.54
C SER A 87 -17.95 13.37 0.61
N ASN A 88 -17.46 13.06 1.82
CA ASN A 88 -18.28 12.71 2.98
C ASN A 88 -19.27 11.57 2.67
N ALA A 89 -18.79 10.52 1.98
CA ALA A 89 -19.60 9.33 1.77
C ALA A 89 -19.99 8.68 3.11
N ASP A 90 -21.07 7.87 3.08
CA ASP A 90 -21.57 7.18 4.26
C ASP A 90 -20.50 6.31 4.94
N THR A 91 -20.43 6.34 6.27
CA THR A 91 -19.44 5.61 7.06
C THR A 91 -19.45 4.11 6.75
N SER A 92 -20.61 3.51 6.57
CA SER A 92 -20.74 2.08 6.25
C SER A 92 -20.12 1.78 4.89
N PHE A 93 -20.34 2.64 3.90
CA PHE A 93 -19.72 2.52 2.59
C PHE A 93 -18.19 2.67 2.66
N LEU A 94 -17.68 3.59 3.47
CA LEU A 94 -16.25 3.78 3.69
C LEU A 94 -15.61 2.55 4.37
N GLN A 95 -16.28 1.98 5.37
CA GLN A 95 -15.84 0.77 6.06
C GLN A 95 -15.80 -0.45 5.13
N GLU A 96 -16.84 -0.64 4.31
CA GLU A 96 -16.89 -1.70 3.30
C GLU A 96 -15.78 -1.53 2.25
N SER A 97 -15.57 -0.30 1.78
CA SER A 97 -14.52 0.02 0.82
C SER A 97 -13.13 -0.26 1.41
N TYR A 98 -12.86 0.19 2.65
CA TYR A 98 -11.61 -0.11 3.35
C TYR A 98 -11.41 -1.62 3.53
N LYS A 99 -12.46 -2.35 3.91
CA LYS A 99 -12.41 -3.79 4.08
C LYS A 99 -12.07 -4.49 2.77
N TYR A 100 -12.74 -4.14 1.67
CA TYR A 100 -12.49 -4.71 0.35
C TYR A 100 -11.04 -4.49 -0.13
N LEU A 101 -10.46 -3.31 0.16
CA LEU A 101 -9.05 -3.04 -0.14
C LEU A 101 -8.11 -3.83 0.77
N SER A 102 -8.44 -3.93 2.06
CA SER A 102 -7.66 -4.74 3.01
C SER A 102 -7.67 -6.22 2.64
N ASP A 103 -8.81 -6.76 2.18
CA ASP A 103 -8.92 -8.15 1.73
C ASP A 103 -8.04 -8.43 0.48
N GLN A 104 -7.79 -7.42 -0.35
CA GLN A 104 -6.83 -7.50 -1.47
C GLN A 104 -5.38 -7.31 -1.03
N LEU A 105 -5.13 -6.45 -0.05
CA LEU A 105 -3.78 -6.17 0.45
C LEU A 105 -3.23 -7.33 1.29
N ASN A 106 -4.05 -7.93 2.16
CA ASN A 106 -3.64 -8.94 3.14
C ASN A 106 -2.88 -10.14 2.54
N PRO A 107 -3.30 -10.73 1.41
CA PRO A 107 -2.55 -11.83 0.77
C PRO A 107 -1.18 -11.40 0.24
N VAL A 108 -0.96 -10.11 0.00
CA VAL A 108 0.26 -9.55 -0.59
C VAL A 108 1.29 -9.17 0.48
N LEU A 109 0.85 -8.83 1.69
CA LEU A 109 1.75 -8.53 2.82
C LEU A 109 2.81 -9.60 3.10
N PRO A 110 2.49 -10.91 3.18
CA PRO A 110 3.53 -11.93 3.36
C PRO A 110 4.49 -12.01 2.17
N ILE A 111 4.03 -11.70 0.95
CA ILE A 111 4.87 -11.67 -0.25
C ILE A 111 5.88 -10.52 -0.16
N LEU A 112 5.43 -9.30 0.15
CA LEU A 112 6.31 -8.15 0.38
C LEU A 112 7.35 -8.44 1.45
N LYS A 113 6.94 -9.09 2.55
CA LYS A 113 7.84 -9.48 3.63
C LYS A 113 8.91 -10.46 3.16
N THR A 114 8.51 -11.55 2.51
CA THR A 114 9.45 -12.56 2.01
C THR A 114 10.40 -12.00 0.94
N GLU A 115 9.90 -11.17 0.03
CA GLU A 115 10.77 -10.51 -0.96
C GLU A 115 11.74 -9.53 -0.29
N SER A 116 11.28 -8.75 0.69
CA SER A 116 12.15 -7.84 1.45
C SER A 116 13.27 -8.60 2.17
N GLU A 117 12.95 -9.68 2.89
CA GLU A 117 13.92 -10.52 3.59
C GLU A 117 14.92 -11.18 2.63
N ARG A 118 14.46 -11.62 1.45
CA ARG A 118 15.31 -12.20 0.41
C ARG A 118 16.27 -11.17 -0.18
N LEU A 119 15.78 -9.96 -0.50
CA LEU A 119 16.56 -8.89 -1.11
C LEU A 119 17.62 -8.32 -0.15
N ALA A 120 17.36 -8.32 1.16
CA ALA A 120 18.32 -7.89 2.17
C ALA A 120 19.58 -8.78 2.27
N GLN A 121 19.57 -9.96 1.66
CA GLN A 121 20.66 -10.95 1.71
C GLN A 121 21.50 -11.01 0.42
N ILE A 122 21.15 -10.20 -0.58
CA ILE A 122 21.79 -10.15 -1.91
C ILE A 122 22.75 -8.97 -1.96
#